data_AF-A0A0A7FZ98-F1
#
_entry.id   AF-A0A0A7FZ98-F1
#
_cell.length_a   1.000
_cell.length_b   1.000
_cell.length_c   1.000
_cell.angle_alpha   90.00
_cell.angle_beta   90.00
_cell.angle_gamma   90.00
#
_symmetry.space_group_name_H-M   'P 1'
#
loop_
_entity.id
_entity.type
_entity.pdbx_description
1 polymer ?
#
loop_
_entity_poly.entity_id
_entity_poly.type
_entity_poly.pdbx_seq_one_letter_code
_entity_poly.pdbx_strand_id
1 'polypeptide(L)'
;MKKETSIVPFEIAVKNMEYNIPEDPKNTTQIGRSSVKNSWNNCTHIDNMGIMWIEKSRIDGILRTNKATAKYILKDIPDSSRRRIAGKEYFRAYEIGKILDEFIQREGVGRRKEYLKYSEKIYKAIRDSDTAENIRTTYIKQIQDSRKNLKNRRIRKYKIRKDELTGEKLIKKTAEFSHIRSYALFKDIADDIENGLIVNKETHEIITKRGINDEDELYCLCKELNWDTEWMEKFKKYFDI
;
A
#
# COMPACT_ATOMS: atom_id res chain seq x y z
N MET A 1 -21.00 2.98 15.52
CA MET A 1 -21.18 3.10 14.06
C MET A 1 -19.90 2.63 13.40
N LYS A 2 -19.94 1.50 12.68
CA LYS A 2 -18.81 1.03 11.88
C LYS A 2 -18.46 2.14 10.89
N LYS A 3 -17.23 2.65 10.90
CA LYS A 3 -16.70 3.28 9.69
C LYS A 3 -16.69 2.16 8.67
N GLU A 4 -17.69 2.13 7.79
CA GLU A 4 -17.49 1.54 6.49
C GLU A 4 -16.27 2.27 5.92
N THR A 5 -15.10 1.64 6.01
CA THR A 5 -13.99 1.91 5.10
C THR A 5 -14.44 1.41 3.74
N SER A 6 -15.42 2.11 3.17
CA SER A 6 -16.01 1.79 1.89
C SER A 6 -14.93 1.94 0.84
N ILE A 7 -14.38 0.79 0.46
CA ILE A 7 -14.43 0.29 -0.92
C ILE A 7 -13.63 1.15 -1.90
N VAL A 8 -12.51 0.60 -2.39
CA VAL A 8 -11.66 1.22 -3.42
C VAL A 8 -12.53 1.65 -4.62
N PRO A 9 -12.68 2.96 -4.90
CA PRO A 9 -13.20 3.36 -6.19
C PRO A 9 -12.02 3.19 -7.14
N PHE A 10 -12.07 2.15 -7.96
CA PHE A 10 -11.10 2.00 -9.03
C PHE A 10 -11.14 3.27 -9.89
N GLU A 11 -10.01 3.96 -9.98
CA GLU A 11 -9.86 5.17 -10.77
C GLU A 11 -9.96 4.83 -12.26
N ILE A 12 -9.29 3.74 -12.66
CA ILE A 12 -9.26 3.31 -14.04
C ILE A 12 -9.24 1.78 -14.16
N ALA A 13 -9.99 1.27 -15.14
CA ALA A 13 -9.86 -0.12 -15.59
C ALA A 13 -8.77 -0.20 -16.65
N VAL A 14 -7.86 -1.18 -16.56
CA VAL A 14 -6.69 -1.28 -17.46
C VAL A 14 -7.08 -1.42 -18.93
N LYS A 15 -8.23 -2.03 -19.23
CA LYS A 15 -8.76 -2.04 -20.61
C LYS A 15 -8.97 -0.66 -21.25
N ASN A 16 -9.10 0.39 -20.44
CA ASN A 16 -9.33 1.77 -20.87
C ASN A 16 -8.05 2.62 -20.77
N MET A 17 -6.89 1.96 -20.63
CA MET A 17 -5.62 2.60 -20.33
C MET A 17 -4.60 2.27 -21.40
N GLU A 18 -3.76 3.26 -21.71
CA GLU A 18 -2.63 3.07 -22.61
C GLU A 18 -1.40 2.62 -21.81
N TYR A 19 -0.72 1.60 -22.32
CA TYR A 19 0.55 1.14 -21.79
C TYR A 19 1.33 0.42 -22.90
N ASN A 20 2.66 0.42 -22.78
CA ASN A 20 3.54 -0.23 -23.75
C ASN A 20 3.39 -1.75 -23.67
N ILE A 21 2.63 -2.32 -24.59
CA ILE A 21 2.42 -3.76 -24.66
C ILE A 21 3.78 -4.43 -24.95
N PRO A 22 4.22 -5.38 -24.12
CA PRO A 22 5.51 -6.03 -24.33
C PRO A 22 5.57 -6.80 -25.65
N GLU A 23 6.77 -6.94 -26.18
CA GLU A 23 7.04 -7.80 -27.34
C GLU A 23 6.57 -9.24 -27.13
N ASP A 24 6.14 -9.85 -28.22
CA ASP A 24 5.61 -11.19 -28.23
C ASP A 24 6.70 -12.24 -27.88
N PRO A 25 6.43 -13.14 -26.93
CA PRO A 25 7.37 -14.21 -26.58
C PRO A 25 7.52 -15.21 -27.72
N LYS A 26 8.77 -15.65 -27.97
CA LYS A 26 9.09 -16.74 -28.89
C LYS A 26 8.44 -18.05 -28.42
N ASN A 27 8.20 -18.99 -29.33
CA ASN A 27 7.64 -20.32 -29.05
C ASN A 27 6.23 -20.32 -28.41
N THR A 28 5.44 -19.29 -28.71
CA THR A 28 4.04 -19.16 -28.25
C THR A 28 3.07 -19.00 -29.43
N THR A 29 1.78 -19.21 -29.16
CA THR A 29 0.71 -19.01 -30.13
C THR A 29 0.06 -17.64 -29.94
N GLN A 30 -0.41 -17.02 -31.02
CA GLN A 30 -1.15 -15.76 -30.95
C GLN A 30 -2.38 -15.88 -30.03
N ILE A 31 -3.16 -16.96 -30.14
CA ILE A 31 -4.34 -17.21 -29.30
C ILE A 31 -3.96 -17.21 -27.80
N GLY A 32 -2.88 -17.92 -27.45
CA GLY A 32 -2.40 -17.96 -26.07
C GLY A 32 -1.92 -16.60 -25.57
N ARG A 33 -1.19 -15.83 -26.40
CA ARG A 33 -0.75 -14.46 -26.06
C ARG A 33 -1.93 -13.52 -25.84
N SER A 34 -2.91 -13.53 -26.76
CA SER A 34 -4.15 -12.77 -26.63
C SER A 34 -4.93 -13.15 -25.38
N SER A 35 -4.99 -14.44 -25.02
CA SER A 35 -5.64 -14.91 -23.79
C SER A 35 -4.97 -14.33 -22.53
N VAL A 36 -3.64 -14.27 -22.47
CA VAL A 36 -2.92 -13.66 -21.33
C VAL A 36 -3.19 -12.16 -21.26
N LYS A 37 -3.04 -11.45 -22.37
CA LYS A 37 -3.31 -10.01 -22.46
C LYS A 37 -4.73 -9.67 -22.04
N ASN A 38 -5.72 -10.42 -22.55
CA ASN A 38 -7.12 -10.22 -22.21
C ASN A 38 -7.43 -10.52 -20.75
N SER A 39 -6.69 -11.43 -20.11
CA SER A 39 -6.84 -11.69 -18.68
C SER A 39 -6.45 -10.44 -17.90
N TRP A 40 -5.26 -9.88 -18.16
CA TRP A 40 -4.83 -8.61 -17.54
C TRP A 40 -5.79 -7.45 -17.81
N ASN A 41 -6.14 -7.19 -19.07
CA ASN A 41 -6.93 -6.00 -19.42
C ASN A 41 -8.34 -6.01 -18.80
N ASN A 42 -8.97 -7.19 -18.72
CA ASN A 42 -10.38 -7.28 -18.32
C ASN A 42 -10.60 -7.42 -16.81
N CYS A 43 -9.57 -7.78 -16.05
CA CYS A 43 -9.70 -7.97 -14.59
C CYS A 43 -8.78 -7.08 -13.78
N THR A 44 -8.00 -6.19 -14.40
CA THR A 44 -7.07 -5.32 -13.67
C THR A 44 -7.60 -3.90 -13.59
N HIS A 45 -7.46 -3.32 -12.41
CA HIS A 45 -7.89 -1.98 -12.08
C HIS A 45 -6.77 -1.25 -11.33
N ILE A 46 -6.74 0.07 -11.44
CA ILE A 46 -5.85 0.93 -10.66
C ILE A 46 -6.72 1.77 -9.74
N ASP A 47 -6.36 1.84 -8.46
CA ASP A 47 -7.04 2.68 -7.49
C ASP A 47 -6.58 4.14 -7.55
N ASN A 48 -7.26 5.00 -6.80
CA ASN A 48 -6.92 6.41 -6.65
C ASN A 48 -5.51 6.67 -6.05
N MET A 49 -4.86 5.66 -5.48
CA MET A 49 -3.47 5.72 -5.02
C MET A 49 -2.49 5.29 -6.11
N GLY A 50 -2.97 4.87 -7.28
CA GLY A 50 -2.14 4.34 -8.36
C GLY A 50 -1.65 2.90 -8.12
N ILE A 51 -2.30 2.18 -7.21
CA ILE A 51 -2.00 0.77 -6.90
C ILE A 51 -2.93 -0.14 -7.71
N MET A 52 -2.34 -1.18 -8.28
CA MET A 52 -3.05 -2.15 -9.09
C MET A 52 -3.77 -3.22 -8.25
N TRP A 53 -4.99 -3.55 -8.68
CA TRP A 53 -5.86 -4.57 -8.13
C TRP A 53 -6.34 -5.52 -9.23
N ILE A 54 -6.44 -6.80 -8.90
CA ILE A 54 -6.82 -7.85 -9.84
C ILE A 54 -8.09 -8.54 -9.33
N GLU A 55 -9.16 -8.46 -10.11
CA GLU A 55 -10.40 -9.20 -9.88
C GLU A 55 -10.14 -10.70 -10.06
N LYS A 56 -10.64 -11.51 -9.12
CA LYS A 56 -10.44 -12.97 -9.10
C LYS A 56 -10.78 -13.71 -10.38
N SER A 57 -11.72 -13.20 -11.18
CA SER A 57 -12.42 -13.93 -12.24
C SER A 57 -11.52 -14.46 -13.38
N ARG A 58 -10.33 -13.88 -13.57
CA ARG A 58 -9.38 -14.24 -14.65
C ARG A 58 -7.94 -14.49 -14.18
N ILE A 59 -7.72 -14.67 -12.87
CA ILE A 59 -6.37 -14.89 -12.32
C ILE A 59 -5.75 -16.21 -12.84
N ASP A 60 -6.57 -17.23 -13.12
CA ASP A 60 -6.11 -18.47 -13.75
C ASP A 60 -5.44 -18.24 -15.10
N GLY A 61 -5.97 -17.31 -15.90
CA GLY A 61 -5.39 -16.88 -17.18
C GLY A 61 -4.07 -16.10 -17.03
N ILE A 62 -3.95 -15.29 -15.97
CA ILE A 62 -2.71 -14.57 -15.63
C ILE A 62 -1.62 -15.56 -15.19
N LEU A 63 -1.95 -16.50 -14.31
CA LEU A 63 -1.02 -17.48 -13.73
C LEU A 63 -0.80 -18.72 -14.61
N ARG A 64 -1.41 -18.76 -15.80
CA ARG A 64 -1.36 -19.88 -16.76
C ARG A 64 -1.61 -21.23 -16.07
N THR A 65 -2.70 -21.29 -15.33
CA THR A 65 -3.11 -22.47 -14.57
C THR A 65 -4.61 -22.69 -14.70
N ASN A 66 -5.15 -23.71 -14.04
CA ASN A 66 -6.59 -23.95 -13.99
C ASN A 66 -7.24 -23.18 -12.82
N LYS A 67 -8.57 -23.01 -12.87
CA LYS A 67 -9.33 -22.27 -11.85
C LYS A 67 -9.22 -22.87 -10.44
N ALA A 68 -9.13 -24.18 -10.30
CA ALA A 68 -9.04 -24.84 -9.00
C ALA A 68 -7.70 -24.54 -8.32
N THR A 69 -6.59 -24.65 -9.06
CA THR A 69 -5.25 -24.30 -8.62
C THR A 69 -5.15 -22.81 -8.30
N ALA A 70 -5.67 -21.92 -9.16
CA ALA A 70 -5.71 -20.49 -8.88
C ALA A 70 -6.46 -20.19 -7.57
N LYS A 71 -7.65 -20.79 -7.38
CA LYS A 71 -8.43 -20.63 -6.14
C LYS A 71 -7.68 -21.10 -4.90
N TYR A 72 -6.90 -22.18 -5.01
CA TYR A 72 -6.11 -22.70 -3.90
C TYR A 72 -5.02 -21.70 -3.49
N ILE A 73 -4.22 -21.22 -4.45
CA ILE A 73 -3.11 -20.29 -4.21
C ILE A 73 -3.58 -18.97 -3.61
N LEU A 74 -4.71 -18.47 -4.10
CA LEU A 74 -5.29 -17.22 -3.60
C LEU A 74 -5.67 -17.27 -2.13
N LYS A 75 -5.75 -18.45 -1.49
CA LYS A 75 -6.02 -18.58 -0.05
C LYS A 75 -4.86 -18.12 0.83
N ASP A 76 -3.64 -18.08 0.30
CA ASP A 76 -2.45 -17.74 1.09
C ASP A 76 -2.10 -16.24 1.03
N ILE A 77 -2.85 -15.45 0.24
CA ILE A 77 -2.67 -13.99 0.19
C ILE A 77 -3.18 -13.37 1.49
N PRO A 78 -2.42 -12.50 2.18
CA PRO A 78 -2.90 -11.90 3.43
C PRO A 78 -4.16 -11.06 3.23
N ASP A 79 -5.04 -10.99 4.23
CA ASP A 79 -6.29 -10.23 4.16
C ASP A 79 -6.05 -8.73 3.91
N SER A 80 -4.92 -8.18 4.37
CA SER A 80 -4.49 -6.80 4.07
C SER A 80 -4.30 -6.54 2.57
N SER A 81 -3.98 -7.58 1.79
CA SER A 81 -3.83 -7.54 0.33
C SER A 81 -5.12 -7.94 -0.42
N ARG A 82 -6.24 -8.13 0.29
CA ARG A 82 -7.54 -8.51 -0.28
C ARG A 82 -8.60 -7.44 -0.02
N ARG A 83 -9.53 -7.30 -0.97
CA ARG A 83 -10.75 -6.51 -0.77
C ARG A 83 -11.95 -7.14 -1.44
N ARG A 84 -13.12 -6.94 -0.84
CA ARG A 84 -14.41 -7.31 -1.42
C ARG A 84 -15.22 -6.06 -1.74
N ILE A 85 -15.62 -5.93 -3.00
CA ILE A 85 -16.29 -4.75 -3.53
C ILE A 85 -17.45 -5.22 -4.41
N ALA A 86 -18.67 -4.78 -4.11
CA ALA A 86 -19.88 -5.17 -4.86
C ALA A 86 -19.98 -6.70 -5.10
N GLY A 87 -19.67 -7.51 -4.07
CA GLY A 87 -19.69 -8.97 -4.13
C GLY A 87 -18.47 -9.62 -4.82
N LYS A 88 -17.64 -8.85 -5.53
CA LYS A 88 -16.42 -9.32 -6.20
C LYS A 88 -15.20 -9.25 -5.29
N GLU A 89 -14.27 -10.17 -5.48
CA GLU A 89 -13.03 -10.26 -4.71
C GLU A 89 -11.83 -9.78 -5.55
N TYR A 90 -11.01 -8.93 -4.94
CA TYR A 90 -9.87 -8.29 -5.55
C TYR A 90 -8.60 -8.53 -4.71
N PHE A 91 -7.48 -8.67 -5.40
CA PHE A 91 -6.17 -8.89 -4.80
C PHE A 91 -5.19 -7.81 -5.26
N ARG A 92 -4.30 -7.38 -4.37
CA ARG A 92 -3.20 -6.48 -4.75
C ARG A 92 -2.31 -7.16 -5.80
N ALA A 93 -1.99 -6.45 -6.87
CA ALA A 93 -1.27 -7.04 -8.01
C ALA A 93 0.16 -7.50 -7.65
N TYR A 94 0.82 -6.89 -6.65
CA TYR A 94 2.17 -7.30 -6.24
C TYR A 94 2.21 -8.71 -5.64
N GLU A 95 1.14 -9.18 -5.00
CA GLU A 95 1.03 -10.56 -4.51
C GLU A 95 0.96 -11.53 -5.69
N ILE A 96 0.20 -11.17 -6.72
CA ILE A 96 0.11 -11.95 -7.96
C ILE A 96 1.45 -11.92 -8.71
N GLY A 97 2.16 -10.79 -8.68
CA GLY A 97 3.52 -10.66 -9.19
C GLY A 97 4.52 -11.60 -8.49
N LYS A 98 4.46 -11.70 -7.15
CA LYS A 98 5.25 -12.66 -6.37
C LYS A 98 4.97 -14.11 -6.78
N ILE A 99 3.69 -14.47 -6.92
CA ILE A 99 3.29 -15.82 -7.36
C ILE A 99 3.77 -16.10 -8.80
N LEU A 100 3.68 -15.13 -9.70
CA LEU A 100 4.19 -15.25 -11.07
C LEU A 100 5.68 -15.53 -11.09
N ASP A 101 6.47 -14.79 -10.32
CA ASP A 101 7.92 -14.98 -10.20
C ASP A 101 8.25 -16.39 -9.68
N GLU A 102 7.59 -16.82 -8.60
CA GLU A 102 7.73 -18.18 -8.05
C GLU A 102 7.40 -19.25 -9.10
N PHE A 103 6.34 -19.05 -9.89
CA PHE A 103 5.97 -19.96 -10.96
C PHE A 103 7.00 -19.99 -12.09
N ILE A 104 7.57 -18.86 -12.48
CA ILE A 104 8.60 -18.79 -13.52
C ILE A 104 9.87 -19.53 -13.09
N GLN A 105 10.26 -19.40 -11.81
CA GLN A 105 11.45 -20.05 -11.26
C GLN A 105 11.28 -21.57 -11.14
N ARG A 106 10.09 -22.04 -10.74
CA ARG A 106 9.79 -23.48 -10.62
C ARG A 106 9.50 -24.16 -11.94
N GLU A 107 9.05 -23.44 -12.95
CA GLU A 107 8.71 -24.02 -14.25
C GLU A 107 9.97 -24.40 -15.04
N GLY A 108 9.97 -25.61 -15.59
CA GLY A 108 10.96 -26.06 -16.57
C GLY A 108 10.90 -25.28 -17.89
N VAL A 109 11.77 -25.62 -18.84
CA VAL A 109 11.73 -25.01 -20.17
C VAL A 109 10.46 -25.44 -20.90
N GLY A 110 9.74 -24.49 -21.51
CA GLY A 110 8.56 -24.81 -22.30
C GLY A 110 7.63 -23.63 -22.53
N ARG A 111 6.57 -23.87 -23.30
CA ARG A 111 5.60 -22.86 -23.70
C ARG A 111 4.89 -22.18 -22.51
N ARG A 112 4.64 -22.92 -21.43
CA ARG A 112 4.02 -22.37 -20.21
C ARG A 112 4.92 -21.32 -19.56
N LYS A 113 6.23 -21.59 -19.44
CA LYS A 113 7.22 -20.63 -18.92
C LYS A 113 7.26 -19.35 -19.73
N GLU A 114 7.20 -19.45 -21.06
CA GLU A 114 7.18 -18.27 -21.94
C GLU A 114 5.91 -17.43 -21.75
N TYR A 115 4.74 -18.05 -21.57
CA TYR A 115 3.52 -17.31 -21.22
C TYR A 115 3.57 -16.67 -19.83
N LEU A 116 4.18 -17.33 -18.84
CA LEU A 116 4.35 -16.75 -17.50
C LEU A 116 5.26 -15.52 -17.53
N LYS A 117 6.40 -15.60 -18.21
CA LYS A 117 7.29 -14.44 -18.45
C LYS A 117 6.57 -13.32 -19.16
N TYR A 118 5.75 -13.63 -20.17
CA TYR A 118 4.96 -12.63 -20.87
C TYR A 118 3.90 -11.98 -19.97
N SER A 119 3.24 -12.77 -19.12
CA SER A 119 2.32 -12.28 -18.10
C SER A 119 3.00 -11.31 -17.13
N GLU A 120 4.22 -11.65 -16.68
CA GLU A 120 5.03 -10.79 -15.82
C GLU A 120 5.46 -9.48 -16.52
N LYS A 121 5.83 -9.55 -17.80
CA LYS A 121 6.12 -8.35 -18.60
C LYS A 121 4.89 -7.44 -18.72
N ILE A 122 3.70 -7.99 -18.94
CA ILE A 122 2.46 -7.21 -18.99
C ILE A 122 2.18 -6.54 -17.64
N TYR A 123 2.33 -7.29 -16.53
CA TYR A 123 2.22 -6.74 -15.18
C TYR A 123 3.13 -5.51 -14.99
N LYS A 124 4.42 -5.65 -15.31
CA LYS A 124 5.40 -4.56 -15.20
C LYS A 124 5.03 -3.38 -16.10
N ALA A 125 4.62 -3.64 -17.34
CA ALA A 125 4.23 -2.59 -18.28
C ALA A 125 3.00 -1.78 -17.82
N ILE A 126 1.99 -2.43 -17.23
CA ILE A 126 0.85 -1.72 -16.64
C ILE A 126 1.30 -0.93 -15.41
N ARG A 127 2.09 -1.55 -14.52
CA ARG A 127 2.59 -0.95 -13.29
C ARG A 127 3.41 0.31 -13.55
N ASP A 128 4.25 0.29 -14.58
CA ASP A 128 5.25 1.32 -14.91
C ASP A 128 4.79 2.25 -16.02
N SER A 129 3.52 2.19 -16.39
CA SER A 129 2.92 3.12 -17.34
C SER A 129 2.81 4.54 -16.79
N ASP A 130 2.84 5.52 -17.70
CA ASP A 130 2.65 6.94 -17.37
C ASP A 130 1.33 7.17 -16.64
N THR A 131 0.24 6.50 -17.02
CA THR A 131 -1.05 6.65 -16.34
C THR A 131 -0.97 6.22 -14.88
N ALA A 132 -0.41 5.03 -14.59
CA ALA A 132 -0.27 4.55 -13.22
C ALA A 132 0.66 5.46 -12.40
N GLU A 133 1.77 5.89 -13.00
CA GLU A 133 2.76 6.75 -12.35
C GLU A 133 2.22 8.15 -12.06
N ASN A 134 1.44 8.74 -12.98
CA ASN A 134 0.81 10.03 -12.77
C ASN A 134 -0.21 10.02 -11.63
N ILE A 135 -1.02 8.96 -11.52
CA ILE A 135 -1.95 8.79 -10.38
C ILE A 135 -1.15 8.69 -9.07
N ARG A 136 -0.12 7.82 -9.01
CA ARG A 136 0.75 7.69 -7.82
C ARG A 136 1.39 9.02 -7.43
N THR A 137 1.94 9.74 -8.41
CA THR A 137 2.62 11.02 -8.21
C THR A 137 1.65 12.08 -7.66
N THR A 138 0.44 12.13 -8.21
CA THR A 138 -0.61 13.06 -7.76
C THR A 138 -1.03 12.75 -6.33
N TYR A 139 -1.28 11.47 -6.02
CA TYR A 139 -1.60 11.03 -4.67
C TYR A 139 -0.49 11.38 -3.67
N ILE A 140 0.78 11.10 -4.00
CA ILE A 140 1.91 11.41 -3.13
C ILE A 140 2.04 12.92 -2.90
N LYS A 141 1.84 13.76 -3.92
CA LYS A 141 1.84 15.23 -3.77
C LYS A 141 0.73 15.69 -2.82
N GLN A 142 -0.49 15.16 -2.96
CA GLN A 142 -1.60 15.47 -2.06
C GLN A 142 -1.28 15.12 -0.61
N ILE A 143 -0.71 13.92 -0.37
CA ILE A 143 -0.26 13.50 0.97
C ILE A 143 0.83 14.44 1.49
N GLN A 144 1.83 14.79 0.68
CA GLN A 144 2.89 15.72 1.07
C GLN A 144 2.35 17.10 1.46
N ASP A 145 1.37 17.63 0.72
CA ASP A 145 0.76 18.92 1.02
C ASP A 145 -0.14 18.88 2.27
N SER A 146 -0.91 17.79 2.43
CA SER A 146 -1.70 17.53 3.65
C SER A 146 -0.81 17.45 4.90
N ARG A 147 0.37 16.82 4.76
CA ARG A 147 1.36 16.65 5.85
C ARG A 147 1.93 17.96 6.39
N LYS A 148 2.17 18.96 5.53
CA LYS A 148 2.72 20.27 5.94
C LYS A 148 1.91 20.93 7.05
N ASN A 149 0.61 20.60 7.14
CA ASN A 149 -0.31 21.19 8.09
C ASN A 149 -0.58 20.35 9.34
N LEU A 150 -0.01 19.14 9.48
CA LEU A 150 -0.31 18.21 10.59
C LEU A 150 -0.05 18.82 11.97
N LYS A 151 1.14 19.41 12.15
CA LYS A 151 1.49 20.10 13.40
C LYS A 151 0.41 21.09 13.80
N ASN A 152 0.07 21.99 12.88
CA ASN A 152 -0.89 23.06 13.15
C ASN A 152 -2.31 22.51 13.37
N ARG A 153 -2.73 21.50 12.58
CA ARG A 153 -4.03 20.84 12.72
C ARG A 153 -4.16 20.18 14.09
N ARG A 154 -3.16 19.39 14.52
CA ARG A 154 -3.18 18.68 15.81
C ARG A 154 -3.11 19.63 17.00
N ILE A 155 -2.21 20.63 16.99
CA ILE A 155 -2.12 21.66 18.04
C ILE A 155 -3.46 22.39 18.20
N ARG A 156 -4.14 22.73 17.10
CA ARG A 156 -5.44 23.41 17.14
C ARG A 156 -6.55 22.49 17.67
N LYS A 157 -6.64 21.25 17.18
CA LYS A 157 -7.67 20.27 17.56
C LYS A 157 -7.62 19.96 19.06
N TYR A 158 -6.44 19.64 19.58
CA TYR A 158 -6.26 19.21 20.97
C TYR A 158 -5.79 20.32 21.91
N LYS A 159 -5.68 21.56 21.41
CA LYS A 159 -5.23 22.74 22.17
C LYS A 159 -3.90 22.50 22.90
N ILE A 160 -2.97 21.78 22.28
CA ILE A 160 -1.72 21.33 22.89
C ILE A 160 -0.86 22.51 23.38
N ARG A 161 -0.32 22.38 24.59
CA ARG A 161 0.55 23.38 25.25
C ARG A 161 1.84 22.79 25.83
N LYS A 162 1.91 21.46 25.89
CA LYS A 162 3.02 20.68 26.41
C LYS A 162 3.49 19.69 25.35
N ASP A 163 4.74 19.25 25.44
CA ASP A 163 5.23 18.08 24.73
C ASP A 163 4.35 16.88 25.13
N GLU A 164 3.80 16.18 24.14
CA GLU A 164 2.84 15.09 24.37
C GLU A 164 3.49 13.80 24.91
N LEU A 165 4.82 13.68 24.88
CA LEU A 165 5.55 12.56 25.47
C LEU A 165 6.16 12.93 26.81
N THR A 166 6.84 14.07 26.90
CA THR A 166 7.60 14.42 28.11
C THR A 166 6.78 15.23 29.13
N GLY A 167 5.67 15.83 28.71
CA GLY A 167 4.87 16.74 29.54
C GLY A 167 5.51 18.11 29.77
N GLU A 168 6.69 18.36 29.24
CA GLU A 168 7.39 19.63 29.34
C GLU A 168 6.67 20.76 28.57
N LYS A 169 7.04 22.01 28.85
CA LYS A 169 6.46 23.15 28.13
C LYS A 169 6.80 23.07 26.64
N LEU A 170 5.79 23.22 25.78
CA LEU A 170 5.99 23.14 24.35
C LEU A 170 6.62 24.42 23.78
N ILE A 171 7.73 24.27 23.06
CA ILE A 171 8.39 25.34 22.32
C ILE A 171 7.78 25.41 20.92
N LYS A 172 6.61 26.05 20.78
CA LYS A 172 5.79 26.03 19.54
C LYS A 172 6.55 26.31 18.23
N LYS A 173 7.56 27.20 18.27
CA LYS A 173 8.36 27.60 17.09
C LYS A 173 9.17 26.44 16.53
N THR A 174 9.76 25.63 17.41
CA THR A 174 10.65 24.51 17.05
C THR A 174 10.02 23.15 17.25
N ALA A 175 8.84 23.08 17.88
CA ALA A 175 8.08 21.84 18.01
C ALA A 175 7.77 21.20 16.66
N GLU A 176 7.76 19.88 16.64
CA GLU A 176 7.63 19.05 15.46
C GLU A 176 6.46 18.07 15.61
N PHE A 177 5.95 17.58 14.48
CA PHE A 177 4.98 16.50 14.46
C PHE A 177 5.77 15.20 14.28
N SER A 178 5.90 14.43 15.35
CA SER A 178 6.57 13.13 15.37
C SER A 178 5.56 12.05 15.01
N HIS A 179 5.80 11.33 13.91
CA HIS A 179 4.97 10.19 13.52
C HIS A 179 5.11 9.04 14.52
N ILE A 180 3.99 8.41 14.90
CA ILE A 180 4.01 7.19 15.73
C ILE A 180 4.47 6.01 14.87
N ARG A 181 3.74 5.75 13.77
CA ARG A 181 4.17 4.84 12.71
C ARG A 181 4.84 5.63 11.61
N SER A 182 6.06 5.22 11.25
CA SER A 182 6.94 6.01 10.39
C SER A 182 6.35 6.27 9.01
N TYR A 183 6.56 7.49 8.51
CA TYR A 183 6.13 7.89 7.18
C TYR A 183 6.67 6.98 6.06
N ALA A 184 7.91 6.51 6.22
CA ALA A 184 8.59 5.73 5.19
C ALA A 184 7.88 4.39 4.93
N LEU A 185 7.35 3.77 5.99
CA LEU A 185 6.72 2.46 5.94
C LEU A 185 5.19 2.54 5.83
N PHE A 186 4.56 3.52 6.48
CA PHE A 186 3.11 3.61 6.64
C PHE A 186 2.53 4.85 5.94
N LYS A 187 2.67 4.88 4.60
CA LYS A 187 2.26 6.04 3.77
C LYS A 187 0.76 6.31 3.75
N ASP A 188 -0.05 5.30 4.02
CA ASP A 188 -1.52 5.33 4.00
C ASP A 188 -2.13 6.09 5.19
N ILE A 189 -1.40 6.20 6.30
CA ILE A 189 -1.80 6.94 7.51
C ILE A 189 -0.90 8.15 7.77
N ALA A 190 -0.01 8.49 6.83
CA ALA A 190 1.04 9.48 7.00
C ALA A 190 0.54 10.91 7.20
N ASP A 191 -0.65 11.22 6.69
CA ASP A 191 -1.31 12.52 6.80
C ASP A 191 -2.50 12.52 7.77
N ASP A 192 -2.63 11.45 8.56
CA ASP A 192 -3.55 11.41 9.69
C ASP A 192 -2.89 12.09 10.91
N ILE A 193 -3.61 13.04 11.50
CA ILE A 193 -3.18 13.74 12.71
C ILE A 193 -3.14 12.83 13.93
N GLU A 194 -3.84 11.69 13.91
CA GLU A 194 -3.78 10.68 14.97
C GLU A 194 -2.57 9.75 14.84
N ASN A 195 -1.90 9.71 13.67
CA ASN A 195 -0.63 9.01 13.49
C ASN A 195 0.59 9.87 13.88
N GLY A 196 0.45 10.69 14.91
CA GLY A 196 1.59 11.45 15.42
C GLY A 196 1.28 12.32 16.61
N LEU A 197 2.35 12.79 17.21
CA LEU A 197 2.39 13.55 18.46
C LEU A 197 3.17 14.84 18.26
N ILE A 198 2.81 15.87 19.00
CA ILE A 198 3.48 17.15 19.05
C ILE A 198 4.52 17.11 20.15
N VAL A 199 5.77 17.13 19.75
CA VAL A 199 6.92 17.02 20.64
C VAL A 199 7.88 18.17 20.41
N ASN A 200 8.69 18.49 21.41
CA ASN A 200 9.81 19.40 21.28
C ASN A 200 10.88 18.80 20.36
N LYS A 201 11.69 19.68 19.77
CA LYS A 201 12.74 19.29 18.81
C LYS A 201 13.69 18.23 19.39
N GLU A 202 14.10 18.40 20.64
CA GLU A 202 15.03 17.47 21.31
C GLU A 202 14.41 16.07 21.48
N THR A 203 13.15 16.00 21.91
CA THR A 203 12.37 14.76 21.96
C THR A 203 12.31 14.08 20.59
N HIS A 204 12.04 14.84 19.53
CA HIS A 204 11.99 14.31 18.16
C HIS A 204 13.36 13.82 17.66
N GLU A 205 14.44 14.52 18.00
CA GLU A 205 15.81 14.10 17.67
C GLU A 205 16.18 12.77 18.34
N ILE A 206 15.74 12.54 19.58
CA ILE A 206 15.94 11.26 20.29
C ILE A 206 15.22 10.13 19.54
N ILE A 207 13.93 10.31 19.22
CA ILE A 207 13.12 9.33 18.48
C ILE A 207 13.79 8.99 17.14
N THR A 208 14.21 10.02 16.40
CA THR A 208 14.86 9.86 15.09
C THR A 208 16.19 9.10 15.21
N LYS A 209 17.04 9.45 16.18
CA LYS A 209 18.34 8.78 16.40
C LYS A 209 18.19 7.33 16.84
N ARG A 210 17.12 7.00 17.56
CA ARG A 210 16.78 5.62 17.95
C ARG A 210 16.19 4.80 16.80
N GLY A 211 15.83 5.43 15.68
CA GLY A 211 15.35 4.74 14.50
C GLY A 211 13.96 4.12 14.67
N ILE A 212 13.11 4.72 15.50
CA ILE A 212 11.77 4.22 15.82
C ILE A 212 10.87 4.21 14.58
N ASN A 213 10.20 3.07 14.32
CA ASN A 213 9.38 2.85 13.13
C ASN A 213 7.90 2.62 13.40
N ASP A 214 7.54 2.11 14.57
CA ASP A 214 6.17 1.78 14.92
C ASP A 214 5.81 2.14 16.36
N GLU A 215 4.53 1.94 16.69
CA GLU A 215 3.96 2.24 18.00
C GLU A 215 4.54 1.39 19.13
N ASP A 216 4.93 0.14 18.86
CA ASP A 216 5.44 -0.74 19.90
C ASP A 216 6.88 -0.33 20.25
N GLU A 217 7.70 0.00 19.24
CA GLU A 217 9.03 0.58 19.42
C GLU A 217 8.97 1.94 20.15
N LEU A 218 8.05 2.83 19.75
CA LEU A 218 7.88 4.12 20.43
C LEU A 218 7.42 3.93 21.88
N TYR A 219 6.52 2.99 22.13
CA TYR A 219 6.07 2.65 23.48
C TYR A 219 7.23 2.16 24.35
N CYS A 220 8.06 1.26 23.82
CA CYS A 220 9.26 0.79 24.51
C CYS A 220 10.22 1.94 24.86
N LEU A 221 10.46 2.86 23.92
CA LEU A 221 11.28 4.04 24.16
C LEU A 221 10.68 4.94 25.27
N CYS A 222 9.36 5.16 25.24
CA CYS A 222 8.68 5.95 26.26
C CYS A 222 8.83 5.31 27.65
N LYS A 223 8.74 3.98 27.75
CA LYS A 223 9.00 3.27 29.01
C LYS A 223 10.43 3.41 29.49
N GLU A 224 11.41 3.28 28.59
CA GLU A 224 12.83 3.43 28.90
C GLU A 224 13.14 4.83 29.46
N LEU A 225 12.57 5.88 28.86
CA LEU A 225 12.83 7.28 29.22
C LEU A 225 11.83 7.86 30.22
N ASN A 226 10.93 7.04 30.75
CA ASN A 226 9.86 7.44 31.67
C ASN A 226 8.99 8.59 31.13
N TRP A 227 8.64 8.51 29.84
CA TRP A 227 7.71 9.39 29.14
C TRP A 227 6.27 8.85 29.18
N ASP A 228 5.32 9.70 28.80
CA ASP A 228 3.90 9.36 28.71
C ASP A 228 3.66 8.19 27.74
N THR A 229 2.74 7.31 28.13
CA THR A 229 2.36 6.13 27.34
C THR A 229 0.86 6.03 27.09
N GLU A 230 0.05 7.01 27.53
CA GLU A 230 -1.41 7.01 27.34
C GLU A 230 -1.82 7.14 25.88
N TRP A 231 -0.95 7.75 25.05
CA TRP A 231 -1.18 7.88 23.61
C TRP A 231 -1.37 6.52 22.93
N MET A 232 -0.79 5.43 23.45
CA MET A 232 -0.84 4.10 22.87
C MET A 232 -2.27 3.55 22.81
N GLU A 233 -3.02 3.65 23.91
CA GLU A 233 -4.41 3.19 23.94
C GLU A 233 -5.30 4.00 22.99
N LYS A 234 -5.07 5.32 22.90
CA LYS A 234 -5.79 6.21 21.99
C LYS A 234 -5.50 5.86 20.52
N PHE A 235 -4.23 5.59 20.21
CA PHE A 235 -3.78 5.18 18.90
C PHE A 235 -4.41 3.85 18.47
N LYS A 236 -4.31 2.81 19.30
CA LYS A 236 -4.90 1.49 19.06
C LYS A 236 -6.40 1.56 18.80
N LYS A 237 -7.11 2.27 19.67
CA LYS A 237 -8.56 2.48 19.52
C LYS A 237 -8.94 3.21 18.24
N TYR A 238 -8.14 4.17 17.77
CA TYR A 238 -8.46 4.92 16.56
C TYR A 238 -8.24 4.09 15.28
N PHE A 239 -7.18 3.27 15.25
CA PHE A 239 -6.83 2.44 14.11
C PHE A 239 -7.41 1.01 14.15
N ASP A 240 -8.17 0.67 15.20
CA ASP A 240 -8.81 -0.64 15.40
C ASP A 240 -7.78 -1.79 15.38
N ILE A 241 -6.71 -1.63 16.16
CA ILE A 241 -5.60 -2.58 16.33
C ILE A 241 -5.36 -2.94 17.79
#